data_AF-A0A7V6J1A7-F1
#
_entry.id   AF-A0A7V6J1A7-F1
#
_cell.length_a   1.000
_cell.length_b   1.000
_cell.length_c   1.000
_cell.angle_alpha   90.00
_cell.angle_beta   90.00
_cell.angle_gamma   90.00
#
_symmetry.space_group_name_H-M   'P 1'
#
loop_
_entity.id
_entity.type
_entity.pdbx_description
1 polymer ?
#
loop_
_entity_poly.entity_id
_entity_poly.type
_entity_poly.pdbx_seq_one_letter_code
_entity_poly.pdbx_strand_id
1 'polypeptide(L)'
;MKNNEAKKKLDIDDRMTIQGCLHKKYTVIKISEILKVHKTTIYRELARNSRFVESKVTKFDVCKTRNRLIVCNTCIKKAYCNKNKFYYDYKYAQELTDNRRKTSRCHPRLPVEKIKTIDEIVYAGVNLGQSLHHIYVSNSVLKKICSEKTIRRLVYRGNLSIRPSQLRKYVVYKREYKKDYDRYRINNISAVVGRNFKDFKRTCASNKRMNVVQYDSVIGKTVDKKAILTITFPKYNFQFGILINKGSPSSVRNNLTKLFRKIGRDNVKKIFPINLCDNGVEFSRFYEIEYDSNGEQLSRTFYTNPYRSTDKAECERNHVFIRYCIPKSKSLDHLTQDVINDMFSYI
;
A
#
# COMPACT_ATOMS: atom_id res chain seq x y z
N MET A 1 34.00 32.28 -27.27
CA MET A 1 32.53 32.07 -27.23
C MET A 1 32.16 30.68 -27.74
N LYS A 2 31.71 29.80 -26.86
CA LYS A 2 30.49 28.96 -27.02
C LYS A 2 30.39 28.12 -25.74
N ASN A 3 29.51 28.55 -24.84
CA ASN A 3 28.93 27.70 -23.80
C ASN A 3 28.23 26.54 -24.52
N ASN A 4 28.96 25.45 -24.79
CA ASN A 4 28.34 24.19 -25.08
C ASN A 4 27.89 23.64 -23.72
N GLU A 5 26.59 23.71 -23.44
CA GLU A 5 26.00 22.82 -22.44
C GLU A 5 26.44 21.39 -22.77
N ALA A 6 27.42 20.89 -22.04
CA ALA A 6 27.96 19.57 -22.29
C ALA A 6 26.85 18.56 -22.01
N LYS A 7 26.27 17.99 -23.09
CA LYS A 7 25.23 16.97 -22.99
C LYS A 7 25.78 15.83 -22.12
N LYS A 8 25.28 15.73 -20.87
CA LYS A 8 25.83 14.81 -19.86
C LYS A 8 25.66 13.33 -20.24
N LYS A 9 24.77 13.02 -21.19
CA LYS A 9 24.32 11.66 -21.48
C LYS A 9 23.79 11.52 -22.91
N LEU A 10 24.16 10.41 -23.55
CA LEU A 10 23.56 9.96 -24.80
C LEU A 10 22.17 9.36 -24.53
N ASP A 11 21.16 9.82 -25.23
CA ASP A 11 19.81 9.25 -25.26
C ASP A 11 19.67 8.15 -26.35
N ILE A 12 18.46 7.65 -26.59
CA ILE A 12 18.23 6.58 -27.57
C ILE A 12 18.42 7.09 -29.00
N ASP A 13 18.03 8.33 -29.27
CA ASP A 13 18.13 8.95 -30.60
C ASP A 13 19.58 9.22 -30.94
N ASP A 14 20.38 9.71 -29.99
CA ASP A 14 21.83 9.85 -30.15
C ASP A 14 22.47 8.51 -30.53
N ARG A 15 22.09 7.42 -29.85
CA ARG A 15 22.62 6.07 -30.15
C ARG A 15 22.19 5.59 -31.54
N MET A 16 20.96 5.89 -31.95
CA MET A 16 20.46 5.60 -33.29
C MET A 16 21.26 6.38 -34.35
N THR A 17 21.53 7.66 -34.11
CA THR A 17 22.38 8.50 -34.96
C THR A 17 23.81 7.95 -35.04
N ILE A 18 24.40 7.49 -33.94
CA ILE A 18 25.71 6.82 -33.95
C ILE A 18 25.69 5.63 -34.91
N GLN A 19 24.69 4.74 -34.80
CA GLN A 19 24.59 3.58 -35.67
C GLN A 19 24.40 3.96 -37.15
N GLY A 20 23.54 4.94 -37.44
CA GLY A 20 23.35 5.46 -38.79
C GLY A 20 24.64 6.05 -39.38
N CYS A 21 25.39 6.82 -38.59
CA CYS A 21 26.68 7.37 -39.02
C CYS A 21 27.75 6.31 -39.23
N LEU A 22 27.77 5.26 -38.38
CA LEU A 22 28.64 4.10 -38.58
C LEU A 22 28.32 3.42 -39.92
N HIS A 23 27.05 3.19 -40.25
CA HIS A 23 26.66 2.58 -41.54
C HIS A 23 27.08 3.43 -42.74
N LYS A 24 27.04 4.77 -42.62
CA LYS A 24 27.56 5.72 -43.61
C LYS A 24 29.10 5.85 -43.64
N LYS A 25 29.83 5.03 -42.85
CA LYS A 25 31.31 5.04 -42.72
C LYS A 25 31.89 6.38 -42.26
N TYR A 26 31.15 7.15 -41.46
CA TYR A 26 31.67 8.40 -40.89
C TYR A 26 32.74 8.13 -39.82
N THR A 27 33.72 9.03 -39.73
CA THR A 27 34.75 8.98 -38.68
C THR A 27 34.17 9.38 -37.32
N VAL A 28 34.78 8.93 -36.23
CA VAL A 28 34.35 9.31 -34.86
C VAL A 28 34.38 10.83 -34.64
N ILE A 29 35.29 11.54 -35.32
CA ILE A 29 35.37 13.01 -35.31
C ILE A 29 34.11 13.61 -35.92
N LYS A 30 33.68 13.14 -37.10
CA LYS A 30 32.45 13.60 -37.74
C LYS A 30 31.19 13.27 -36.93
N ILE A 31 31.16 12.10 -36.28
CA ILE A 31 30.07 11.73 -35.37
C ILE A 31 30.03 12.66 -34.15
N SER A 32 31.21 13.03 -33.62
CA SER A 32 31.39 13.97 -32.50
C SER A 32 30.85 15.35 -32.84
N GLU A 33 31.10 15.84 -34.05
CA GLU A 33 30.57 17.11 -34.55
C GLU A 33 29.05 17.08 -34.72
N ILE A 34 28.50 16.03 -35.33
CA ILE A 34 27.04 15.86 -35.55
C ILE A 34 26.28 15.85 -34.22
N LEU A 35 26.77 15.08 -33.25
CA LEU A 35 26.12 14.92 -31.94
C LEU A 35 26.49 16.01 -30.94
N LYS A 36 27.44 16.90 -31.28
CA LYS A 36 27.98 17.94 -30.39
C LYS A 36 28.47 17.36 -29.04
N VAL A 37 29.03 16.15 -29.06
CA VAL A 37 29.63 15.48 -27.88
C VAL A 37 31.11 15.25 -28.11
N HIS A 38 31.92 15.21 -27.05
CA HIS A 38 33.35 14.97 -27.19
C HIS A 38 33.66 13.58 -27.78
N LYS A 39 34.68 13.48 -28.64
CA LYS A 39 35.10 12.22 -29.31
C LYS A 39 35.29 11.05 -28.35
N THR A 40 35.79 11.29 -27.14
CA THR A 40 35.99 10.23 -26.13
C THR A 40 34.67 9.67 -25.61
N THR A 41 33.57 10.42 -25.62
CA THR A 41 32.24 9.93 -25.27
C THR A 41 31.79 8.87 -26.25
N ILE A 42 32.00 9.10 -27.55
CA ILE A 42 31.67 8.12 -28.61
C ILE A 42 32.57 6.90 -28.50
N TYR A 43 33.89 7.08 -28.33
CA TYR A 43 34.79 5.93 -28.12
C TYR A 43 34.40 5.08 -26.91
N ARG A 44 34.05 5.70 -25.78
CA ARG A 44 33.58 4.99 -24.57
C ARG A 44 32.25 4.28 -24.81
N GLU A 45 31.32 4.89 -25.54
CA GLU A 45 30.03 4.28 -25.89
C GLU A 45 30.26 3.01 -26.74
N LEU A 46 31.03 3.12 -27.83
CA LEU A 46 31.34 1.99 -28.72
C LEU A 46 32.10 0.88 -27.99
N ALA A 47 33.08 1.22 -27.16
CA ALA A 47 33.86 0.23 -26.42
C ALA A 47 33.03 -0.52 -25.37
N ARG A 48 32.11 0.16 -24.68
CA ARG A 48 31.37 -0.41 -23.56
C ARG A 48 30.04 -1.05 -23.94
N ASN A 49 29.46 -0.66 -25.08
CA ASN A 49 28.05 -0.95 -25.40
C ASN A 49 27.86 -1.64 -26.75
N SER A 50 28.95 -2.16 -27.35
CA SER A 50 28.88 -3.03 -28.51
C SER A 50 28.67 -4.49 -28.11
N ARG A 51 27.87 -5.21 -28.90
CA ARG A 51 27.65 -6.64 -28.78
C ARG A 51 28.87 -7.42 -29.23
N PHE A 52 29.39 -8.26 -28.35
CA PHE A 52 30.44 -9.21 -28.67
C PHE A 52 29.86 -10.44 -29.39
N VAL A 53 30.54 -10.90 -30.42
CA VAL A 53 30.26 -12.15 -31.13
C VAL A 53 31.56 -12.94 -31.21
N GLU A 54 31.60 -14.05 -30.48
CA GLU A 54 32.74 -14.96 -30.41
C GLU A 54 32.95 -15.69 -31.74
N SER A 55 34.22 -15.93 -32.09
CA SER A 55 34.56 -16.77 -33.25
C SER A 55 34.91 -18.20 -32.83
N LYS A 56 34.69 -19.16 -33.75
CA LYS A 56 35.03 -20.58 -33.55
C LYS A 56 36.55 -20.85 -33.49
N VAL A 57 37.38 -19.86 -33.81
CA VAL A 57 38.85 -20.01 -33.85
C VAL A 57 39.48 -19.16 -32.74
N THR A 58 40.22 -19.79 -31.84
CA THR A 58 40.83 -19.23 -30.62
C THR A 58 42.08 -18.38 -30.86
N LYS A 59 42.42 -18.02 -32.10
CA LYS A 59 43.57 -17.14 -32.37
C LYS A 59 43.19 -15.68 -32.07
N PHE A 60 43.82 -15.12 -31.04
CA PHE A 60 43.76 -13.72 -30.62
C PHE A 60 44.44 -12.80 -31.64
N ASP A 61 43.90 -12.75 -32.84
CA ASP A 61 44.60 -12.15 -33.96
C ASP A 61 44.14 -10.69 -34.16
N VAL A 62 45.07 -9.74 -34.09
CA VAL A 62 44.78 -8.30 -34.09
C VAL A 62 44.11 -7.89 -35.40
N CYS A 63 43.01 -7.13 -35.34
CA CYS A 63 42.30 -6.64 -36.53
C CYS A 63 42.62 -5.15 -36.76
N LYS A 64 43.33 -4.84 -37.86
CA LYS A 64 43.69 -3.46 -38.24
C LYS A 64 42.47 -2.52 -38.33
N THR A 65 41.32 -3.03 -38.74
CA THR A 65 40.04 -2.28 -38.80
C THR A 65 39.48 -1.99 -37.41
N ARG A 66 39.59 -2.95 -36.47
CA ARG A 66 39.16 -2.78 -35.07
C ARG A 66 40.00 -1.75 -34.33
N ASN A 67 41.28 -1.62 -34.66
CA ASN A 67 42.16 -0.58 -34.08
C ASN A 67 41.71 0.85 -34.43
N ARG A 68 40.94 1.05 -35.52
CA ARG A 68 40.48 2.38 -35.95
C ARG A 68 39.07 2.74 -35.48
N LEU A 69 38.12 1.80 -35.56
CA LEU A 69 36.70 2.08 -35.33
C LEU A 69 36.07 1.30 -34.16
N ILE A 70 36.83 0.42 -33.49
CA ILE A 70 36.42 -0.47 -32.37
C ILE A 70 35.33 -1.50 -32.75
N VAL A 71 34.51 -1.24 -33.76
CA VAL A 71 33.35 -2.05 -34.17
C VAL A 71 33.50 -2.60 -35.59
N CYS A 72 32.77 -3.66 -35.89
CA CYS A 72 32.84 -4.44 -37.13
C CYS A 72 31.69 -4.16 -38.10
N ASN A 73 30.77 -3.24 -37.79
CA ASN A 73 29.57 -2.93 -38.58
C ASN A 73 29.87 -2.68 -40.07
N THR A 74 31.00 -2.02 -40.38
CA THR A 74 31.41 -1.62 -41.73
C THR A 74 32.53 -2.45 -42.32
N CYS A 75 32.96 -3.53 -41.65
CA CYS A 75 34.07 -4.34 -42.12
C CYS A 75 33.69 -5.07 -43.42
N ILE A 76 34.46 -4.85 -44.50
CA ILE A 76 34.27 -5.52 -45.79
C ILE A 76 34.41 -7.04 -45.64
N LYS A 77 35.33 -7.48 -44.79
CA LYS A 77 35.63 -8.89 -44.55
C LYS A 77 34.63 -9.59 -43.62
N LYS A 78 33.54 -8.94 -43.20
CA LYS A 78 32.67 -9.44 -42.10
C LYS A 78 32.08 -10.83 -42.34
N ALA A 79 31.79 -11.17 -43.61
CA ALA A 79 31.18 -12.44 -44.00
C ALA A 79 32.13 -13.64 -43.78
N TYR A 80 33.41 -13.48 -44.11
CA TYR A 80 34.43 -14.54 -44.03
C TYR A 80 35.45 -14.33 -42.90
N CYS A 81 35.22 -13.36 -42.02
CA CYS A 81 36.11 -13.06 -40.90
C CYS A 81 35.91 -14.09 -39.78
N ASN A 82 36.98 -14.80 -39.43
CA ASN A 82 37.06 -15.76 -38.32
C ASN A 82 37.66 -15.14 -37.04
N LYS A 83 37.55 -13.82 -36.87
CA LYS A 83 38.02 -13.10 -35.66
C LYS A 83 36.82 -12.71 -34.79
N ASN A 84 37.06 -12.51 -33.50
CA ASN A 84 36.07 -11.95 -32.57
C ASN A 84 35.52 -10.62 -33.08
N LYS A 85 34.18 -10.52 -33.16
CA LYS A 85 33.48 -9.37 -33.77
C LYS A 85 32.78 -8.56 -32.71
N PHE A 86 32.74 -7.25 -32.92
CA PHE A 86 31.98 -6.32 -32.08
C PHE A 86 30.99 -5.59 -32.97
N TYR A 87 29.70 -5.68 -32.68
CA TYR A 87 28.66 -4.98 -33.43
C TYR A 87 27.99 -3.95 -32.56
N TYR A 88 27.94 -2.71 -33.03
CA TYR A 88 27.16 -1.67 -32.39
C TYR A 88 25.71 -1.74 -32.87
N ASP A 89 24.79 -1.94 -31.93
CA ASP A 89 23.36 -1.89 -32.14
C ASP A 89 22.75 -0.95 -31.08
N TYR A 90 21.97 0.03 -31.52
CA TYR A 90 21.49 1.11 -30.65
C TYR A 90 20.52 0.58 -29.58
N LYS A 91 19.71 -0.43 -29.91
CA LYS A 91 18.76 -1.03 -28.95
C LYS A 91 19.51 -1.77 -27.87
N TYR A 92 20.46 -2.62 -28.27
CA TYR A 92 21.33 -3.34 -27.34
C TYR A 92 22.16 -2.39 -26.46
N ALA A 93 22.72 -1.32 -27.04
CA ALA A 93 23.50 -0.33 -26.31
C ALA A 93 22.66 0.45 -25.28
N GLN A 94 21.42 0.77 -25.63
CA GLN A 94 20.45 1.39 -24.72
C GLN A 94 20.12 0.44 -23.56
N GLU A 95 19.82 -0.81 -23.85
CA GLU A 95 19.50 -1.84 -22.86
C GLU A 95 20.65 -2.04 -21.84
N LEU A 96 21.89 -2.20 -22.31
CA LEU A 96 23.08 -2.31 -21.44
C LEU A 96 23.26 -1.09 -20.54
N THR A 97 22.96 0.09 -21.06
CA THR A 97 23.06 1.33 -20.31
C THR A 97 21.98 1.41 -19.23
N ASP A 98 20.76 1.02 -19.55
CA ASP A 98 19.65 1.00 -18.59
C ASP A 98 19.82 -0.09 -17.53
N ASN A 99 20.37 -1.25 -17.89
CA ASN A 99 20.70 -2.31 -16.94
C ASN A 99 21.81 -1.88 -15.96
N ARG A 100 22.88 -1.22 -16.42
CA ARG A 100 23.91 -0.65 -15.52
C ARG A 100 23.34 0.42 -14.59
N ARG A 101 22.37 1.21 -15.07
CA ARG A 101 21.68 2.22 -14.24
C ARG A 101 20.79 1.60 -13.18
N LYS A 102 20.12 0.49 -13.49
CA LYS A 102 19.32 -0.26 -12.54
C LYS A 102 20.25 -0.87 -11.48
N THR A 103 21.23 -1.67 -11.89
CA THR A 103 22.16 -2.40 -11.00
C THR A 103 22.94 -1.47 -10.04
N SER A 104 23.46 -0.34 -10.53
CA SER A 104 24.13 0.66 -9.68
C SER A 104 23.23 1.27 -8.59
N ARG A 105 21.90 1.23 -8.75
CA ARG A 105 20.93 1.75 -7.77
C ARG A 105 20.24 0.63 -6.95
N CYS A 106 20.53 -0.63 -7.25
CA CYS A 106 19.92 -1.77 -6.56
C CYS A 106 20.52 -2.03 -5.17
N HIS A 107 21.73 -1.54 -4.91
CA HIS A 107 22.43 -1.81 -3.66
C HIS A 107 21.92 -0.88 -2.55
N PRO A 108 21.70 -1.39 -1.32
CA PRO A 108 21.46 -0.54 -0.16
C PRO A 108 22.63 0.42 0.03
N ARG A 109 22.35 1.69 0.34
CA ARG A 109 23.38 2.66 0.75
C ARG A 109 23.80 2.49 2.22
N LEU A 110 23.29 1.47 2.89
CA LEU A 110 23.54 1.20 4.30
C LEU A 110 24.72 0.21 4.44
N PRO A 111 25.60 0.41 5.44
CA PRO A 111 26.62 -0.57 5.79
C PRO A 111 26.00 -1.93 6.13
N VAL A 112 26.74 -3.01 5.85
CA VAL A 112 26.29 -4.39 6.09
C VAL A 112 25.92 -4.61 7.57
N GLU A 113 26.70 -4.05 8.49
CA GLU A 113 26.45 -4.12 9.93
C GLU A 113 25.09 -3.53 10.32
N LYS A 114 24.75 -2.35 9.79
CA LYS A 114 23.45 -1.71 10.04
C LYS A 114 22.30 -2.53 9.45
N ILE A 115 22.52 -3.21 8.32
CA ILE A 115 21.51 -4.09 7.72
C ILE A 115 21.27 -5.29 8.63
N LYS A 116 22.32 -5.91 9.21
CA LYS A 116 22.18 -7.01 10.17
C LYS A 116 21.38 -6.59 11.41
N THR A 117 21.69 -5.44 11.99
CA THR A 117 20.92 -4.91 13.14
C THR A 117 19.45 -4.66 12.78
N ILE A 118 19.17 -4.14 11.58
CA ILE A 118 17.78 -3.98 11.12
C ILE A 118 17.12 -5.35 10.97
N ASP A 119 17.83 -6.34 10.43
CA ASP A 119 17.32 -7.69 10.18
C ASP A 119 16.90 -8.36 11.48
N GLU A 120 17.75 -8.37 12.50
CA GLU A 120 17.46 -8.98 13.81
C GLU A 120 16.19 -8.40 14.44
N ILE A 121 16.06 -7.07 14.48
CA ILE A 121 14.91 -6.39 15.07
C ILE A 121 13.63 -6.68 14.27
N VAL A 122 13.71 -6.57 12.94
CA VAL A 122 12.55 -6.78 12.06
C VAL A 122 12.11 -8.24 12.06
N TYR A 123 13.07 -9.17 12.06
CA TYR A 123 12.81 -10.62 12.12
C TYR A 123 12.09 -10.99 13.41
N ALA A 124 12.58 -10.55 14.57
CA ALA A 124 11.95 -10.81 15.85
C ALA A 124 10.51 -10.26 15.91
N GLY A 125 10.31 -9.00 15.51
CA GLY A 125 8.99 -8.37 15.53
C GLY A 125 7.99 -9.01 14.56
N VAL A 126 8.42 -9.39 13.36
CA VAL A 126 7.56 -10.04 12.36
C VAL A 126 7.19 -11.46 12.78
N ASN A 127 8.07 -12.19 13.47
CA ASN A 127 7.76 -13.51 14.04
C ASN A 127 6.75 -13.43 15.20
N LEU A 128 6.76 -12.35 15.98
CA LEU A 128 5.68 -12.03 16.93
C LEU A 128 4.38 -11.57 16.23
N GLY A 129 4.38 -11.58 14.90
CA GLY A 129 3.27 -11.17 14.07
C GLY A 129 3.08 -9.67 14.01
N GLN A 130 3.98 -8.82 14.52
CA GLN A 130 3.80 -7.36 14.53
C GLN A 130 3.85 -6.73 13.12
N SER A 131 3.24 -5.55 12.96
CA SER A 131 3.36 -4.79 11.71
C SER A 131 4.70 -4.06 11.62
N LEU A 132 5.21 -3.84 10.41
CA LEU A 132 6.45 -3.03 10.22
C LEU A 132 6.36 -1.65 10.85
N HIS A 133 5.17 -1.04 10.81
CA HIS A 133 4.94 0.25 11.44
C HIS A 133 5.11 0.17 12.95
N HIS A 134 4.49 -0.82 13.59
CA HIS A 134 4.61 -1.03 15.04
C HIS A 134 6.08 -1.26 15.43
N ILE A 135 6.78 -2.15 14.72
CA ILE A 135 8.20 -2.45 14.95
C ILE A 135 9.05 -1.17 14.83
N TYR A 136 8.79 -0.35 13.81
CA TYR A 136 9.50 0.90 13.60
C TYR A 136 9.21 1.94 14.68
N VAL A 137 7.97 2.06 15.14
CA VAL A 137 7.56 3.05 16.14
C VAL A 137 8.07 2.67 17.53
N SER A 138 8.02 1.39 17.88
CA SER A 138 8.47 0.87 19.18
C SER A 138 9.99 0.91 19.34
N ASN A 139 10.76 0.76 18.26
CA ASN A 139 12.22 0.70 18.32
C ASN A 139 12.88 2.05 17.97
N SER A 140 13.42 2.71 19.00
CA SER A 140 14.19 3.96 18.85
C SER A 140 15.46 3.79 18.01
N VAL A 141 16.08 2.61 18.03
CA VAL A 141 17.27 2.27 17.23
C VAL A 141 16.95 2.32 15.73
N LEU A 142 15.83 1.75 15.30
CA LEU A 142 15.44 1.76 13.88
C LEU A 142 15.22 3.20 13.38
N LYS A 143 14.58 4.05 14.17
CA LYS A 143 14.37 5.48 13.85
C LYS A 143 15.67 6.26 13.66
N LYS A 144 16.72 5.92 14.41
CA LYS A 144 18.05 6.54 14.26
C LYS A 144 18.78 6.07 13.00
N ILE A 145 18.57 4.82 12.58
CA ILE A 145 19.28 4.23 11.44
C ILE A 145 18.62 4.60 10.11
N CYS A 146 17.30 4.46 9.99
CA CYS A 146 16.61 4.64 8.72
C CYS A 146 15.12 4.94 8.88
N SER A 147 14.44 5.24 7.76
CA SER A 147 12.98 5.40 7.74
C SER A 147 12.26 4.06 7.55
N GLU A 148 10.98 3.99 7.95
CA GLU A 148 10.11 2.82 7.70
C GLU A 148 10.10 2.41 6.20
N LYS A 149 10.12 3.39 5.28
CA LYS A 149 10.19 3.13 3.83
C LYS A 149 11.49 2.44 3.42
N THR A 150 12.60 2.70 4.11
CA THR A 150 13.87 2.02 3.85
C THR A 150 13.80 0.57 4.29
N ILE A 151 13.26 0.29 5.49
CA ILE A 151 13.04 -1.09 5.97
C ILE A 151 12.21 -1.88 4.96
N ARG A 152 11.06 -1.34 4.55
CA ARG A 152 10.20 -1.99 3.56
C ARG A 152 10.91 -2.28 2.23
N ARG A 153 11.76 -1.37 1.75
CA ARG A 153 12.58 -1.60 0.54
C ARG A 153 13.62 -2.70 0.74
N LEU A 154 14.25 -2.78 1.91
CA LEU A 154 15.20 -3.86 2.22
C LEU A 154 14.51 -5.23 2.19
N VAL A 155 13.29 -5.33 2.73
CA VAL A 155 12.48 -6.56 2.65
C VAL A 155 12.17 -6.94 1.20
N TYR A 156 11.66 -6.00 0.38
CA TYR A 156 11.31 -6.30 -1.02
C TYR A 156 12.52 -6.64 -1.89
N ARG A 157 13.70 -6.11 -1.55
CA ARG A 157 14.95 -6.44 -2.24
C ARG A 157 15.56 -7.76 -1.77
N GLY A 158 15.00 -8.41 -0.74
CA GLY A 158 15.57 -9.62 -0.15
C GLY A 158 16.88 -9.38 0.61
N ASN A 159 17.09 -8.16 1.12
CA ASN A 159 18.27 -7.84 1.94
C ASN A 159 18.10 -8.28 3.41
N LEU A 160 16.88 -8.60 3.82
CA LEU A 160 16.55 -9.09 5.16
C LEU A 160 16.17 -10.57 5.08
N SER A 161 16.31 -11.29 6.18
CA SER A 161 15.91 -12.70 6.33
C SER A 161 14.41 -12.90 6.12
N ILE A 162 13.61 -11.89 6.46
CA ILE A 162 12.17 -11.93 6.25
C ILE A 162 11.78 -11.79 4.78
N ARG A 163 10.81 -12.60 4.35
CA ARG A 163 10.24 -12.52 3.01
C ARG A 163 9.06 -11.55 2.98
N PRO A 164 8.81 -10.87 1.85
CA PRO A 164 7.61 -10.05 1.68
C PRO A 164 6.31 -10.77 2.03
N SER A 165 6.20 -12.07 1.74
CA SER A 165 5.04 -12.91 2.06
C SER A 165 4.74 -13.05 3.56
N GLN A 166 5.74 -12.84 4.42
CA GLN A 166 5.58 -12.88 5.88
C GLN A 166 5.06 -11.55 6.44
N LEU A 167 5.06 -10.48 5.64
CA LEU A 167 4.51 -9.19 6.06
C LEU A 167 2.97 -9.21 6.07
N ARG A 168 2.38 -8.56 7.08
CA ARG A 168 0.93 -8.31 7.12
C ARG A 168 0.48 -7.61 5.83
N LYS A 169 -0.63 -8.09 5.25
CA LYS A 169 -1.28 -7.53 4.06
C LYS A 169 -0.39 -7.45 2.81
N TYR A 170 0.65 -8.27 2.69
CA TYR A 170 1.45 -8.28 1.46
C TYR A 170 0.63 -8.75 0.25
N VAL A 171 -0.11 -9.85 0.40
CA VAL A 171 -0.96 -10.38 -0.65
C VAL A 171 -2.34 -9.77 -0.54
N VAL A 172 -2.76 -9.03 -1.56
CA VAL A 172 -4.11 -8.49 -1.70
C VAL A 172 -4.81 -9.26 -2.80
N TYR A 173 -5.74 -10.14 -2.43
CA TYR A 173 -6.63 -10.78 -3.39
C TYR A 173 -7.78 -9.83 -3.72
N LYS A 174 -7.96 -9.50 -5.01
CA LYS A 174 -9.22 -8.92 -5.49
C LYS A 174 -10.31 -9.96 -5.29
N ARG A 175 -11.26 -9.67 -4.42
CA ARG A 175 -12.49 -10.47 -4.29
C ARG A 175 -13.56 -9.85 -5.15
N GLU A 176 -14.17 -10.65 -6.00
CA GLU A 176 -15.42 -10.29 -6.65
C GLU A 176 -16.56 -10.53 -5.67
N TYR A 177 -17.27 -9.46 -5.32
CA TYR A 177 -18.47 -9.58 -4.49
C TYR A 177 -19.64 -9.96 -5.40
N LYS A 178 -20.17 -11.17 -5.25
CA LYS A 178 -21.49 -11.49 -5.81
C LYS A 178 -22.51 -10.61 -5.09
N LYS A 179 -23.20 -9.76 -5.84
CA LYS A 179 -24.28 -8.92 -5.30
C LYS A 179 -25.50 -9.82 -5.08
N ASP A 180 -25.67 -10.34 -3.87
CA ASP A 180 -26.96 -10.88 -3.45
C ASP A 180 -27.92 -9.71 -3.25
N TYR A 181 -28.86 -9.55 -4.16
CA TYR A 181 -29.89 -8.50 -4.08
C TYR A 181 -31.02 -8.86 -3.10
N ASP A 182 -31.11 -10.12 -2.64
CA ASP A 182 -32.29 -10.66 -1.94
C ASP A 182 -32.34 -10.49 -0.42
N ARG A 183 -31.36 -9.82 0.20
CA ARG A 183 -31.30 -9.70 1.68
C ARG A 183 -31.77 -8.37 2.26
N TYR A 184 -32.45 -7.53 1.49
CA TYR A 184 -32.94 -6.25 1.98
C TYR A 184 -34.44 -6.25 2.24
N ARG A 185 -34.85 -6.64 3.44
CA ARG A 185 -36.16 -6.29 3.99
C ARG A 185 -35.96 -5.17 5.00
N ILE A 186 -36.29 -3.93 4.61
CA ILE A 186 -36.49 -2.86 5.61
C ILE A 186 -37.73 -3.26 6.39
N ASN A 187 -37.54 -3.80 7.59
CA ASN A 187 -38.67 -4.23 8.41
C ASN A 187 -39.54 -3.06 8.89
N ASN A 188 -39.06 -1.82 8.85
CA ASN A 188 -39.85 -0.65 9.25
C ASN A 188 -39.44 0.65 8.54
N ILE A 189 -40.04 0.93 7.37
CA ILE A 189 -39.75 2.15 6.58
C ILE A 189 -40.03 3.42 7.38
N SER A 190 -41.03 3.40 8.26
CA SER A 190 -41.40 4.54 9.11
C SER A 190 -40.27 5.00 10.04
N ALA A 191 -39.46 4.08 10.55
CA ALA A 191 -38.34 4.39 11.43
C ALA A 191 -37.19 5.10 10.69
N VAL A 192 -37.08 4.93 9.37
CA VAL A 192 -36.03 5.51 8.52
C VAL A 192 -36.35 6.94 8.09
N VAL A 193 -37.63 7.35 8.14
CA VAL A 193 -38.06 8.70 7.77
C VAL A 193 -37.38 9.73 8.69
N GLY A 194 -36.70 10.72 8.10
CA GLY A 194 -35.93 11.74 8.82
C GLY A 194 -34.56 11.27 9.37
N ARG A 195 -34.21 10.00 9.17
CA ARG A 195 -32.98 9.36 9.67
C ARG A 195 -32.11 8.79 8.55
N ASN A 196 -32.39 9.15 7.31
CA ASN A 196 -31.62 8.64 6.17
C ASN A 196 -30.23 9.29 6.09
N PHE A 197 -29.37 8.76 5.22
CA PHE A 197 -28.01 9.28 5.07
C PHE A 197 -27.95 10.72 4.50
N LYS A 198 -28.97 11.17 3.76
CA LYS A 198 -29.05 12.58 3.31
C LYS A 198 -29.32 13.51 4.50
N ASP A 199 -30.19 13.10 5.42
CA ASP A 199 -30.49 13.85 6.65
C ASP A 199 -29.28 13.89 7.59
N PHE A 200 -28.52 12.78 7.67
CA PHE A 200 -27.23 12.73 8.34
C PHE A 200 -26.26 13.77 7.77
N LYS A 201 -26.09 13.81 6.44
CA LYS A 201 -25.21 14.79 5.77
C LYS A 201 -25.65 16.22 6.04
N ARG A 202 -26.96 16.49 6.01
CA ARG A 202 -27.51 17.81 6.33
C ARG A 202 -27.19 18.21 7.77
N THR A 203 -27.41 17.29 8.71
CA THR A 203 -27.13 17.52 10.14
C THR A 203 -25.64 17.77 10.41
N CYS A 204 -24.75 17.01 9.76
CA CYS A 204 -23.31 17.21 9.86
C CYS A 204 -22.86 18.54 9.24
N ALA A 205 -23.47 18.96 8.13
CA ALA A 205 -23.16 20.23 7.47
C ALA A 205 -23.54 21.43 8.34
N SER A 206 -24.70 21.38 9.01
CA SER A 206 -25.15 22.42 9.94
C SER A 206 -24.31 22.46 11.21
N ASN A 207 -23.82 21.31 11.70
CA ASN A 207 -23.16 21.20 13.00
C ASN A 207 -21.75 20.59 12.91
N LYS A 208 -20.83 21.28 12.21
CA LYS A 208 -19.46 20.78 11.93
C LYS A 208 -18.61 20.44 13.16
N ARG A 209 -18.94 20.96 14.35
CA ARG A 209 -18.17 20.72 15.59
C ARG A 209 -18.64 19.50 16.38
N MET A 210 -19.84 18.98 16.09
CA MET A 210 -20.42 17.85 16.82
C MET A 210 -19.64 16.56 16.57
N ASN A 211 -19.64 15.68 17.57
CA ASN A 211 -19.05 14.36 17.45
C ASN A 211 -19.97 13.46 16.62
N VAL A 212 -19.40 12.75 15.65
CA VAL A 212 -20.08 11.68 14.93
C VAL A 212 -19.57 10.36 15.47
N VAL A 213 -20.50 9.49 15.87
CA VAL A 213 -20.20 8.15 16.38
C VAL A 213 -20.74 7.12 15.39
N GLN A 214 -19.91 6.16 15.02
CA GLN A 214 -20.25 5.10 14.06
C GLN A 214 -20.41 3.77 14.79
N TYR A 215 -21.49 3.07 14.48
CA TYR A 215 -21.83 1.77 15.04
C TYR A 215 -21.77 0.70 13.95
N ASP A 216 -21.25 -0.46 14.32
CA ASP A 216 -21.12 -1.60 13.41
C ASP A 216 -21.04 -2.90 14.22
N SER A 217 -21.32 -4.04 13.57
CA SER A 217 -21.28 -5.35 14.22
C SER A 217 -20.18 -6.23 13.62
N VAL A 218 -19.31 -6.75 14.48
CA VAL A 218 -18.27 -7.72 14.11
C VAL A 218 -18.77 -9.12 14.46
N ILE A 219 -19.05 -9.91 13.41
CA ILE A 219 -19.51 -11.29 13.53
C ILE A 219 -18.34 -12.26 13.31
N GLY A 220 -18.30 -13.34 14.12
CA GLY A 220 -17.33 -14.43 14.02
C GLY A 220 -17.78 -15.52 13.06
N LYS A 221 -18.08 -16.71 13.58
CA LYS A 221 -18.70 -17.79 12.81
C LYS A 221 -20.19 -17.53 12.58
N THR A 222 -20.73 -18.11 11.51
CA THR A 222 -22.17 -18.04 11.23
C THR A 222 -23.02 -18.67 12.34
N VAL A 223 -22.50 -19.72 12.99
CA VAL A 223 -23.16 -20.45 14.08
C VAL A 223 -23.07 -19.76 15.45
N ASP A 224 -22.20 -18.77 15.61
CA ASP A 224 -22.01 -18.10 16.90
C ASP A 224 -23.27 -17.35 17.34
N LYS A 225 -23.53 -17.35 18.64
CA LYS A 225 -24.64 -16.61 19.26
C LYS A 225 -24.25 -15.20 19.65
N LYS A 226 -22.96 -14.93 19.82
CA LYS A 226 -22.44 -13.60 20.19
C LYS A 226 -21.88 -12.82 18.99
N ALA A 227 -21.91 -11.50 19.11
CA ALA A 227 -21.27 -10.55 18.21
C ALA A 227 -20.66 -9.41 19.01
N ILE A 228 -19.73 -8.65 18.41
CA ILE A 228 -19.13 -7.48 19.04
C ILE A 228 -19.73 -6.24 18.38
N LEU A 229 -20.45 -5.43 19.16
CA LEU A 229 -20.88 -4.09 18.74
C LEU A 229 -19.69 -3.14 18.86
N THR A 230 -19.17 -2.67 17.73
CA THR A 230 -18.08 -1.69 17.71
C THR A 230 -18.64 -0.28 17.65
N ILE A 231 -18.18 0.57 18.56
CA ILE A 231 -18.53 1.99 18.65
C ILE A 231 -17.28 2.79 18.35
N THR A 232 -17.31 3.56 17.27
CA THR A 232 -16.14 4.25 16.71
C THR A 232 -16.35 5.75 16.76
N PHE A 233 -15.34 6.48 17.19
CA PHE A 233 -15.25 7.93 17.16
C PHE A 233 -14.22 8.35 16.09
N PRO A 234 -14.64 8.43 14.81
CA PRO A 234 -13.89 9.01 13.69
C PRO A 234 -12.89 10.11 14.05
N LYS A 235 -13.39 11.17 14.69
CA LYS A 235 -12.65 12.39 15.01
C LYS A 235 -11.45 12.14 15.93
N TYR A 236 -11.54 11.16 16.81
CA TYR A 236 -10.51 10.84 17.81
C TYR A 236 -9.74 9.57 17.46
N ASN A 237 -10.09 8.91 16.35
CA ASN A 237 -9.61 7.56 16.00
C ASN A 237 -9.72 6.57 17.18
N PHE A 238 -10.77 6.71 18.00
CA PHE A 238 -11.01 5.89 19.18
C PHE A 238 -12.12 4.89 18.90
N GLN A 239 -11.94 3.63 19.27
CA GLN A 239 -12.94 2.59 19.09
C GLN A 239 -12.97 1.67 20.32
N PHE A 240 -14.16 1.27 20.73
CA PHE A 240 -14.33 0.22 21.72
C PHE A 240 -15.47 -0.72 21.32
N GLY A 241 -15.52 -1.89 21.96
CA GLY A 241 -16.49 -2.93 21.65
C GLY A 241 -17.32 -3.33 22.86
N ILE A 242 -18.58 -3.68 22.60
CA ILE A 242 -19.49 -4.27 23.59
C ILE A 242 -19.94 -5.64 23.09
N LEU A 243 -19.90 -6.64 23.96
CA LEU A 243 -20.39 -7.97 23.65
C LEU A 243 -21.93 -7.98 23.61
N ILE A 244 -22.50 -8.44 22.50
CA ILE A 244 -23.95 -8.50 22.26
C ILE A 244 -24.38 -9.87 21.75
N ASN A 245 -25.66 -10.18 21.86
CA ASN A 245 -26.25 -11.34 21.18
C ASN A 245 -26.48 -11.01 19.70
N LYS A 246 -25.99 -11.90 18.82
CA LYS A 246 -26.04 -11.77 17.37
C LYS A 246 -27.49 -11.70 16.89
N GLY A 247 -27.78 -10.73 16.02
CA GLY A 247 -29.09 -10.57 15.38
C GLY A 247 -30.22 -10.17 16.35
N SER A 248 -29.91 -9.75 17.58
CA SER A 248 -30.91 -9.32 18.56
C SER A 248 -30.93 -7.80 18.72
N PRO A 249 -31.94 -7.08 18.18
CA PRO A 249 -32.06 -5.63 18.32
C PRO A 249 -32.23 -5.21 19.79
N SER A 250 -32.95 -6.04 20.55
CA SER A 250 -33.14 -5.84 21.99
C SER A 250 -31.81 -5.89 22.76
N SER A 251 -30.89 -6.78 22.35
CA SER A 251 -29.56 -6.87 22.96
C SER A 251 -28.74 -5.61 22.71
N VAL A 252 -28.77 -5.07 21.48
CA VAL A 252 -28.07 -3.82 21.14
C VAL A 252 -28.62 -2.67 21.97
N ARG A 253 -29.95 -2.48 21.95
CA ARG A 253 -30.63 -1.43 22.70
C ARG A 253 -30.31 -1.49 24.19
N ASN A 254 -30.50 -2.65 24.82
CA ASN A 254 -30.31 -2.80 26.27
C ASN A 254 -28.86 -2.48 26.70
N ASN A 255 -27.86 -2.86 25.90
CA ASN A 255 -26.47 -2.55 26.18
C ASN A 255 -26.16 -1.06 26.00
N LEU A 256 -26.70 -0.42 24.96
CA LEU A 256 -26.55 1.03 24.74
C LEU A 256 -27.24 1.84 25.83
N THR A 257 -28.45 1.47 26.24
CA THR A 257 -29.14 2.13 27.35
C THR A 257 -28.35 1.99 28.66
N LYS A 258 -27.76 0.82 28.94
CA LYS A 258 -26.87 0.63 30.11
C LYS A 258 -25.64 1.53 30.02
N LEU A 259 -25.03 1.65 28.84
CA LEU A 259 -23.88 2.55 28.63
C LEU A 259 -24.27 4.02 28.87
N PHE A 260 -25.38 4.48 28.28
CA PHE A 260 -25.85 5.86 28.42
C PHE A 260 -26.22 6.20 29.85
N ARG A 261 -26.83 5.26 30.60
CA ARG A 261 -27.10 5.40 32.03
C ARG A 261 -25.82 5.57 32.86
N LYS A 262 -24.75 4.83 32.55
CA LYS A 262 -23.46 4.96 33.25
C LYS A 262 -22.76 6.29 32.96
N ILE A 263 -22.90 6.83 31.75
CA ILE A 263 -22.25 8.08 31.33
C ILE A 263 -22.99 9.31 31.88
N GLY A 264 -24.32 9.20 32.05
CA GLY A 264 -25.19 10.28 32.47
C GLY A 264 -25.71 11.12 31.30
N ARG A 265 -26.93 11.65 31.45
CA ARG A 265 -27.71 12.30 30.38
C ARG A 265 -26.96 13.45 29.69
N ASP A 266 -26.39 14.36 30.48
CA ASP A 266 -25.70 15.55 29.95
C ASP A 266 -24.43 15.21 29.19
N ASN A 267 -23.71 14.18 29.64
CA ASN A 267 -22.51 13.71 28.97
C ASN A 267 -22.86 12.96 27.68
N VAL A 268 -23.96 12.18 27.65
CA VAL A 268 -24.43 11.50 26.43
C VAL A 268 -24.73 12.52 25.33
N LYS A 269 -25.42 13.61 25.64
CA LYS A 269 -25.69 14.69 24.67
C LYS A 269 -24.42 15.31 24.07
N LYS A 270 -23.35 15.40 24.86
CA LYS A 270 -22.06 15.96 24.43
C LYS A 270 -21.22 14.94 23.64
N ILE A 271 -21.21 13.67 24.07
CA ILE A 271 -20.32 12.62 23.54
C ILE A 271 -20.95 11.94 22.32
N PHE A 272 -22.26 11.64 22.36
CA PHE A 272 -23.01 10.90 21.34
C PHE A 272 -24.11 11.74 20.64
N PRO A 273 -23.84 12.97 20.18
CA PRO A 273 -24.89 13.80 19.60
C PRO A 273 -25.42 13.26 18.26
N ILE A 274 -24.53 12.68 17.44
CA ILE A 274 -24.87 12.15 16.11
C ILE A 274 -24.37 10.70 16.04
N ASN A 275 -25.30 9.77 15.86
CA ASN A 275 -25.04 8.33 15.87
C ASN A 275 -25.41 7.72 14.51
N LEU A 276 -24.46 7.08 13.84
CA LEU A 276 -24.63 6.49 12.50
C LEU A 276 -24.45 4.97 12.56
N CYS A 277 -25.43 4.21 12.07
CA CYS A 277 -25.36 2.75 11.94
C CYS A 277 -25.77 2.29 10.53
N ASP A 278 -25.53 1.02 10.20
CA ASP A 278 -26.06 0.39 8.99
C ASP A 278 -27.51 -0.06 9.18
N ASN A 279 -28.16 -0.41 8.07
CA ASN A 279 -29.53 -0.94 8.06
C ASN A 279 -29.61 -2.44 8.42
N GLY A 280 -28.64 -2.96 9.17
CA GLY A 280 -28.65 -4.34 9.64
C GLY A 280 -29.85 -4.65 10.54
N VAL A 281 -30.26 -5.91 10.59
CA VAL A 281 -31.42 -6.35 11.40
C VAL A 281 -31.19 -6.02 12.87
N GLU A 282 -29.96 -6.16 13.37
CA GLU A 282 -29.57 -5.79 14.74
C GLU A 282 -29.77 -4.30 15.10
N PHE A 283 -29.87 -3.42 14.10
CA PHE A 283 -30.05 -1.97 14.28
C PHE A 283 -31.50 -1.50 14.02
N SER A 284 -32.42 -2.44 13.82
CA SER A 284 -33.84 -2.13 13.58
C SER A 284 -34.50 -1.32 14.69
N ARG A 285 -34.05 -1.45 15.95
CA ARG A 285 -34.52 -0.69 17.13
C ARG A 285 -33.55 0.40 17.58
N PHE A 286 -32.61 0.81 16.73
CA PHE A 286 -31.57 1.77 17.09
C PHE A 286 -32.15 3.16 17.39
N TYR A 287 -33.21 3.57 16.70
CA TYR A 287 -33.91 4.85 16.96
C TYR A 287 -34.46 5.00 18.38
N GLU A 288 -34.69 3.90 19.10
CA GLU A 288 -35.20 3.93 20.48
C GLU A 288 -34.20 4.55 21.48
N ILE A 289 -32.92 4.69 21.10
CA ILE A 289 -31.89 5.29 21.97
C ILE A 289 -31.88 6.83 21.91
N GLU A 290 -32.66 7.43 21.01
CA GLU A 290 -32.72 8.89 20.83
C GLU A 290 -33.32 9.58 22.05
N TYR A 291 -34.22 8.92 22.75
CA TYR A 291 -34.99 9.46 23.86
C TYR A 291 -34.69 8.71 25.15
N ASP A 292 -34.64 9.43 26.26
CA ASP A 292 -34.61 8.78 27.57
C ASP A 292 -36.01 8.34 28.03
N SER A 293 -36.09 7.63 29.16
CA SER A 293 -37.34 7.27 29.85
C SER A 293 -38.25 8.46 30.15
N ASN A 294 -37.69 9.68 30.18
CA ASN A 294 -38.41 10.92 30.46
C ASN A 294 -38.89 11.63 29.17
N GLY A 295 -38.69 11.03 27.98
CA GLY A 295 -39.07 11.62 26.70
C GLY A 295 -38.14 12.72 26.18
N GLU A 296 -37.05 13.02 26.90
CA GLU A 296 -36.07 14.01 26.46
C GLU A 296 -35.14 13.43 25.38
N GLN A 297 -34.90 14.21 24.32
CA GLN A 297 -33.99 13.83 23.25
C GLN A 297 -32.52 13.92 23.71
N LEU A 298 -31.86 12.77 23.81
CA LEU A 298 -30.45 12.63 24.15
C LEU A 298 -29.54 12.71 22.92
N SER A 299 -29.97 12.15 21.79
CA SER A 299 -29.15 12.04 20.59
C SER A 299 -29.98 11.94 19.31
N ARG A 300 -29.32 12.02 18.16
CA ARG A 300 -29.92 11.78 16.84
C ARG A 300 -29.30 10.55 16.21
N THR A 301 -30.14 9.62 15.76
CA THR A 301 -29.70 8.41 15.08
C THR A 301 -29.95 8.51 13.58
N PHE A 302 -29.03 7.94 12.82
CA PHE A 302 -29.07 7.92 11.37
C PHE A 302 -28.64 6.55 10.83
N TYR A 303 -29.10 6.27 9.62
CA TYR A 303 -28.83 5.04 8.90
C TYR A 303 -28.06 5.31 7.59
N THR A 304 -27.09 4.47 7.27
CA THR A 304 -26.33 4.55 6.02
C THR A 304 -27.18 4.15 4.82
N ASN A 305 -26.70 4.44 3.60
CA ASN A 305 -27.36 3.89 2.41
C ASN A 305 -27.18 2.37 2.36
N PRO A 306 -28.19 1.63 1.87
CA PRO A 306 -28.06 0.20 1.61
C PRO A 306 -26.91 -0.06 0.62
N TYR A 307 -26.17 -1.14 0.85
CA TYR A 307 -25.10 -1.63 -0.05
C TYR A 307 -23.95 -0.65 -0.33
N ARG A 308 -23.78 0.40 0.49
CA ARG A 308 -22.74 1.41 0.31
C ARG A 308 -21.74 1.38 1.47
N SER A 309 -20.81 0.42 1.43
CA SER A 309 -19.73 0.29 2.43
C SER A 309 -18.86 1.55 2.55
N THR A 310 -18.76 2.35 1.48
CA THR A 310 -18.01 3.62 1.48
C THR A 310 -18.50 4.65 2.49
N ASP A 311 -19.77 4.55 2.93
CA ASP A 311 -20.36 5.51 3.88
C ASP A 311 -19.74 5.39 5.30
N LYS A 312 -19.04 4.28 5.61
CA LYS A 312 -18.33 4.00 6.89
C LYS A 312 -16.88 3.56 6.69
N ALA A 313 -16.15 4.21 5.78
CA ALA A 313 -14.78 3.82 5.41
C ALA A 313 -13.75 3.83 6.57
N GLU A 314 -14.01 4.58 7.65
CA GLU A 314 -13.17 4.58 8.87
C GLU A 314 -13.43 3.39 9.78
N CYS A 315 -14.70 3.07 10.03
CA CYS A 315 -15.09 1.87 10.77
C CYS A 315 -14.52 0.60 10.10
N GLU A 316 -14.61 0.51 8.76
CA GLU A 316 -14.06 -0.63 8.02
C GLU A 316 -12.55 -0.78 8.21
N ARG A 317 -11.80 0.34 8.21
CA ARG A 317 -10.35 0.31 8.48
C ARG A 317 -10.05 -0.22 9.89
N ASN A 318 -10.81 0.24 10.89
CA ASN A 318 -10.60 -0.17 12.28
C ASN A 318 -10.98 -1.63 12.52
N HIS A 319 -12.01 -2.11 11.84
CA HIS A 319 -12.35 -3.54 11.83
C HIS A 319 -11.21 -4.43 11.35
N VAL A 320 -10.37 -3.95 10.44
CA VAL A 320 -9.20 -4.74 10.03
C VAL A 320 -8.24 -4.99 11.20
N PHE A 321 -8.10 -4.04 12.14
CA PHE A 321 -7.28 -4.25 13.33
C PHE A 321 -7.91 -5.29 14.27
N ILE A 322 -9.23 -5.22 14.48
CA ILE A 322 -9.97 -6.24 15.24
C ILE A 322 -9.74 -7.63 14.64
N ARG A 323 -9.74 -7.74 13.30
CA ARG A 323 -9.51 -9.02 12.61
C ARG A 323 -8.09 -9.57 12.73
N TYR A 324 -7.11 -8.78 13.19
CA TYR A 324 -5.79 -9.32 13.54
C TYR A 324 -5.83 -10.08 14.88
N CYS A 325 -6.60 -9.60 15.83
CA CYS A 325 -6.79 -10.25 17.13
C CYS A 325 -7.77 -11.41 17.03
N ILE A 326 -8.85 -11.22 16.26
CA ILE A 326 -9.94 -12.18 16.11
C ILE A 326 -10.11 -12.54 14.62
N PRO A 327 -9.45 -13.61 14.15
CA PRO A 327 -9.58 -14.07 12.77
C PRO A 327 -11.03 -14.37 12.40
N LYS A 328 -11.39 -14.17 11.12
CA LYS A 328 -12.70 -14.59 10.59
C LYS A 328 -12.88 -16.10 10.81
N SER A 329 -14.13 -16.51 11.04
CA SER A 329 -14.50 -17.91 11.28
C SER A 329 -13.93 -18.53 12.56
N LYS A 330 -13.43 -17.73 13.52
CA LYS A 330 -13.22 -18.17 14.90
C LYS A 330 -14.46 -17.83 15.72
N SER A 331 -14.77 -18.69 16.70
CA SER A 331 -15.97 -18.52 17.51
C SER A 331 -15.82 -17.32 18.44
N LEU A 332 -16.84 -16.49 18.59
CA LEU A 332 -16.86 -15.39 19.57
C LEU A 332 -17.50 -15.77 20.90
N ASP A 333 -18.07 -16.98 21.01
CA ASP A 333 -18.92 -17.32 22.15
C ASP A 333 -18.15 -17.44 23.47
N HIS A 334 -16.84 -17.74 23.39
CA HIS A 334 -15.94 -17.82 24.54
C HIS A 334 -15.44 -16.46 25.06
N LEU A 335 -15.72 -15.37 24.33
CA LEU A 335 -15.23 -14.04 24.72
C LEU A 335 -16.07 -13.47 25.87
N THR A 336 -15.38 -12.79 26.78
CA THR A 336 -15.94 -11.96 27.85
C THR A 336 -15.72 -10.48 27.54
N GLN A 337 -16.44 -9.60 28.25
CA GLN A 337 -16.28 -8.15 28.05
C GLN A 337 -14.87 -7.67 28.44
N ASP A 338 -14.24 -8.28 29.43
CA ASP A 338 -12.90 -7.89 29.88
C ASP A 338 -11.84 -8.17 28.81
N VAL A 339 -11.88 -9.37 28.20
CA VAL A 339 -10.99 -9.71 27.07
C VAL A 339 -11.18 -8.74 25.90
N ILE A 340 -12.41 -8.27 25.66
CA ILE A 340 -12.70 -7.29 24.63
C ILE A 340 -12.10 -5.92 24.99
N ASN A 341 -12.26 -5.46 26.23
CA ASN A 341 -11.69 -4.20 26.69
C ASN A 341 -10.17 -4.20 26.59
N ASP A 342 -9.54 -5.29 26.99
CA ASP A 342 -8.08 -5.47 26.87
C ASP A 342 -7.67 -5.44 25.39
N MET A 343 -8.37 -6.17 24.52
CA MET A 343 -8.11 -6.16 23.09
C MET A 343 -8.18 -4.76 22.49
N PHE A 344 -9.22 -3.98 22.82
CA PHE A 344 -9.36 -2.60 22.32
C PHE A 344 -8.33 -1.63 22.90
N SER A 345 -7.69 -1.97 24.03
CA SER A 345 -6.59 -1.16 24.58
C SER A 345 -5.29 -1.32 23.76
N TYR A 346 -5.16 -2.40 22.98
CA TYR A 346 -4.01 -2.68 22.12
C TYR A 346 -4.23 -2.32 20.63
N ILE A 347 -5.44 -1.91 20.25
CA ILE A 347 -5.85 -1.52 18.88
C ILE A 347 -5.86 0.00 18.78
#